data_AF-A0A2V9MRT6-F1
#
_entry.id   AF-A0A2V9MRT6-F1
#
_cell.length_a   1.000
_cell.length_b   1.000
_cell.length_c   1.000
_cell.angle_alpha   90.00
_cell.angle_beta   90.00
_cell.angle_gamma   90.00
#
_symmetry.space_group_name_H-M   'P 1'
#
loop_
_entity.id
_entity.type
_entity.pdbx_description
1 polymer ?
#
loop_
_entity_poly.entity_id
_entity_poly.type
_entity_poly.pdbx_seq_one_letter_code
_entity_poly.pdbx_strand_id
1 'polypeptide(L)'
;MHRGIGCGRNETEMLTPEELVEGMKANDLAVVSVLGDIGNGEIREASRDWPLINGQDHPASTANRILHWDAEWHYDPKGVTFEQKAIGGHLILLGLQNGEKIFSESTYPIFEWAKKQGAIAGFAHMQYLPSGIPQVLDCCLPLEYPVETALGSSAFLMEDVNGSDTAIEAYYRLLNCGFRPGLVAATDFPCNKLEPFGTLLTYVEVRGQILTYRRWVEGIAAGRTVISRNGHTEFLDLKVNKTVSPGNEIHLKRNAPVEVDIRWFSKKRLTGKVELVRNGTVVASQEGTTTPDSPLVFHSSQNLDQSGWLCARRMDEKGHQCHTGAVFITINKAPVRASVEDAQYFIRFIDHLTEAISPGGEWSQYFPHDRDAVLGRYRQAKAIYQKIATEAKTTKEHLLVARETGKN
;
A
#
# COMPACT_ATOMS: atom_id res chain seq x y z
N MET A 1 13.91 -0.27 -1.04
CA MET A 1 15.06 -0.95 -0.38
C MET A 1 16.15 0.07 -0.15
N HIS A 2 17.01 -0.12 0.84
CA HIS A 2 18.17 0.74 1.12
C HIS A 2 19.44 0.08 0.58
N ARG A 3 20.48 0.85 0.32
CA ARG A 3 21.81 0.27 0.01
C ARG A 3 22.60 -0.16 1.25
N GLY A 4 22.04 0.02 2.45
CA GLY A 4 22.49 -0.64 3.67
C GLY A 4 23.20 0.23 4.71
N ILE A 5 22.69 1.44 4.98
CA ILE A 5 22.99 2.10 6.26
C ILE A 5 21.90 1.69 7.25
N GLY A 6 22.31 1.29 8.46
CA GLY A 6 21.37 0.82 9.47
C GLY A 6 20.98 -0.65 9.30
N CYS A 7 20.25 -1.17 10.29
CA CYS A 7 19.71 -2.53 10.31
C CYS A 7 20.70 -3.66 9.95
N GLY A 8 21.90 -3.63 10.54
CA GLY A 8 22.89 -4.71 10.41
C GLY A 8 23.95 -4.49 9.34
N ARG A 9 23.99 -3.33 8.68
CA ARG A 9 25.09 -2.89 7.82
C ARG A 9 25.58 -1.48 8.19
N ASN A 10 26.87 -1.22 7.99
CA ASN A 10 27.49 0.08 8.24
C ASN A 10 27.85 0.82 6.93
N GLU A 11 28.26 2.09 7.02
CA GLU A 11 28.60 2.93 5.86
C GLU A 11 29.67 2.32 4.92
N THR A 12 30.59 1.51 5.45
CA THR A 12 31.64 0.84 4.65
C THR A 12 31.14 -0.42 3.94
N GLU A 13 29.98 -0.94 4.34
CA GLU A 13 29.37 -2.15 3.81
C GLU A 13 28.21 -1.84 2.85
N MET A 14 27.99 -0.58 2.49
CA MET A 14 26.92 -0.21 1.59
C MET A 14 27.13 -0.79 0.20
N LEU A 15 26.05 -1.27 -0.41
CA LEU A 15 26.07 -1.72 -1.79
C LEU A 15 26.33 -0.54 -2.74
N THR A 16 27.25 -0.76 -3.67
CA THR A 16 27.48 0.09 -4.84
C THR A 16 26.34 -0.06 -5.85
N PRO A 17 26.14 0.92 -6.75
CA PRO A 17 25.19 0.78 -7.86
C PRO A 17 25.40 -0.48 -8.70
N GLU A 18 26.66 -0.88 -8.94
CA GLU A 18 27.00 -2.07 -9.71
C GLU A 18 26.57 -3.35 -8.97
N GLU A 19 26.82 -3.45 -7.66
CA GLU A 19 26.36 -4.57 -6.84
C GLU A 19 24.84 -4.66 -6.77
N LEU A 20 24.15 -3.50 -6.72
CA LEU A 20 22.70 -3.45 -6.79
C LEU A 20 22.19 -4.02 -8.11
N VAL A 21 22.79 -3.63 -9.25
CA VAL A 21 22.43 -4.18 -10.56
C VAL A 21 22.72 -5.68 -10.66
N GLU A 22 23.83 -6.17 -10.11
CA GLU A 22 24.11 -7.61 -10.07
C GLU A 22 23.08 -8.37 -9.22
N GLY A 23 22.72 -7.84 -8.05
CA GLY A 23 21.65 -8.42 -7.25
C GLY A 23 20.29 -8.35 -7.96
N MET A 24 20.01 -7.31 -8.75
CA MET A 24 18.78 -7.24 -9.57
C MET A 24 18.75 -8.35 -10.61
N LYS A 25 19.88 -8.64 -11.26
CA LYS A 25 19.99 -9.77 -12.20
C LYS A 25 19.78 -11.10 -11.50
N ALA A 26 20.44 -11.30 -10.36
CA ALA A 26 20.34 -12.53 -9.58
C ALA A 26 18.91 -12.81 -9.10
N ASN A 27 18.17 -11.77 -8.72
CA ASN A 27 16.80 -11.87 -8.22
C ASN A 27 15.72 -11.57 -9.28
N ASP A 28 16.10 -11.44 -10.56
CA ASP A 28 15.23 -11.15 -11.69
C ASP A 28 14.33 -9.89 -11.56
N LEU A 29 14.81 -8.84 -10.90
CA LEU A 29 14.04 -7.60 -10.70
C LEU A 29 14.17 -6.61 -11.86
N ALA A 30 13.04 -6.21 -12.44
CA ALA A 30 12.99 -5.22 -13.52
C ALA A 30 13.14 -3.78 -13.03
N VAL A 31 12.76 -3.49 -11.79
CA VAL A 31 12.87 -2.16 -11.19
C VAL A 31 13.30 -2.30 -9.75
N VAL A 32 14.29 -1.50 -9.33
CA VAL A 32 14.64 -1.27 -7.93
C VAL A 32 14.62 0.22 -7.69
N SER A 33 13.83 0.62 -6.69
CA SER A 33 13.91 1.94 -6.07
C SER A 33 14.79 1.83 -4.83
N VAL A 34 15.93 2.52 -4.87
CA VAL A 34 16.87 2.67 -3.77
C VAL A 34 16.42 3.87 -2.95
N LEU A 35 15.97 3.59 -1.73
CA LEU A 35 15.43 4.55 -0.80
C LEU A 35 16.58 5.07 0.04
N GLY A 36 16.94 6.34 -0.17
CA GLY A 36 17.82 7.05 0.75
C GLY A 36 17.08 7.34 2.04
N ASP A 37 17.71 7.04 3.18
CA ASP A 37 17.18 7.37 4.51
C ASP A 37 17.19 8.89 4.67
N ILE A 38 15.99 9.45 4.76
CA ILE A 38 15.77 10.89 4.81
C ILE A 38 14.79 11.24 5.94
N GLY A 39 14.92 12.45 6.49
CA GLY A 39 13.83 13.10 7.22
C GLY A 39 14.08 13.29 8.70
N ASN A 40 13.08 12.93 9.50
CA ASN A 40 12.93 13.34 10.89
C ASN A 40 13.57 12.38 11.92
N GLY A 41 14.14 11.25 11.52
CA GLY A 41 14.88 10.42 12.47
C GLY A 41 15.17 8.97 12.09
N GLU A 42 15.36 8.15 13.13
CA GLU A 42 15.72 6.73 13.17
C GLU A 42 17.11 6.32 12.67
N ILE A 43 17.43 6.51 11.37
CA ILE A 43 18.67 6.04 10.75
C ILE A 43 19.53 7.23 10.34
N ARG A 44 20.86 7.16 10.59
CA ARG A 44 21.79 8.23 10.18
C ARG A 44 21.66 8.49 8.69
N GLU A 45 21.37 9.73 8.35
CA GLU A 45 21.25 10.20 6.98
C GLU A 45 22.45 9.77 6.14
N ALA A 46 22.16 9.03 5.07
CA ALA A 46 23.15 8.68 4.09
C ALA A 46 23.44 9.90 3.21
N SER A 47 24.25 10.85 3.70
CA SER A 47 24.58 12.10 2.97
C SER A 47 25.08 11.88 1.52
N ARG A 48 25.54 10.66 1.20
CA ARG A 48 25.96 10.23 -0.15
C ARG A 48 24.80 9.78 -1.06
N ASP A 49 23.65 9.38 -0.52
CA ASP A 49 22.45 9.02 -1.30
C ASP A 49 21.67 10.25 -1.76
N TRP A 50 21.70 11.33 -0.98
CA TRP A 50 20.99 12.55 -1.27
C TRP A 50 21.18 13.08 -2.70
N PRO A 51 22.42 13.25 -3.19
CA PRO A 51 22.66 13.80 -4.52
C PRO A 51 22.28 12.83 -5.65
N LEU A 52 22.01 11.56 -5.33
CA LEU A 52 21.59 10.54 -6.29
C LEU A 52 20.09 10.61 -6.58
N ILE A 53 19.29 11.20 -5.68
CA ILE A 53 17.87 11.52 -5.92
C ILE A 53 17.81 12.77 -6.81
N ASN A 54 17.84 12.57 -8.13
CA ASN A 54 17.95 13.64 -9.12
C ASN A 54 16.94 13.53 -10.28
N GLY A 55 15.92 12.69 -10.12
CA GLY A 55 14.86 12.47 -11.12
C GLY A 55 15.26 11.65 -12.34
N GLN A 56 16.51 11.18 -12.42
CA GLN A 56 17.00 10.35 -13.52
C GLN A 56 17.22 8.91 -13.07
N ASP A 57 16.98 7.97 -13.99
CA ASP A 57 17.44 6.60 -13.80
C ASP A 57 18.97 6.58 -13.74
N HIS A 58 19.52 5.76 -12.84
CA HIS A 58 20.97 5.68 -12.68
C HIS A 58 21.64 5.16 -13.97
N PRO A 59 22.84 5.62 -14.35
CA PRO A 59 23.52 5.18 -15.57
C PRO A 59 23.76 3.67 -15.69
N ALA A 60 23.76 2.95 -14.57
CA ALA A 60 23.85 1.48 -14.54
C ALA A 60 22.55 0.77 -14.98
N SER A 61 21.46 1.51 -15.18
CA SER A 61 20.21 1.00 -15.71
C SER A 61 20.37 0.50 -17.14
N THR A 62 19.51 -0.43 -17.53
CA THR A 62 19.44 -1.01 -18.88
C THR A 62 18.00 -0.92 -19.40
N ALA A 63 17.78 -1.29 -20.67
CA ALA A 63 16.44 -1.27 -21.27
C ALA A 63 15.38 -2.10 -20.50
N ASN A 64 15.80 -3.11 -19.73
CA ASN A 64 14.90 -4.02 -19.00
C ASN A 64 15.11 -3.99 -17.48
N ARG A 65 16.05 -3.19 -16.96
CA ARG A 65 16.34 -3.10 -15.53
C ARG A 65 16.60 -1.65 -15.14
N ILE A 66 15.73 -1.09 -14.33
CA ILE A 66 15.80 0.31 -13.89
C ILE A 66 16.26 0.36 -12.44
N LEU A 67 17.38 1.04 -12.20
CA LEU A 67 17.84 1.39 -10.87
C LEU A 67 17.58 2.89 -10.67
N HIS A 68 16.74 3.25 -9.70
CA HIS A 68 16.32 4.62 -9.45
C HIS A 68 16.52 4.98 -7.98
N TRP A 69 16.90 6.23 -7.69
CA TRP A 69 17.05 6.73 -6.32
C TRP A 69 15.84 7.57 -5.92
N ASP A 70 15.34 7.29 -4.74
CA ASP A 70 14.15 7.87 -4.14
C ASP A 70 14.34 7.93 -2.62
N ALA A 71 13.28 8.17 -1.84
CA ALA A 71 13.41 8.39 -0.40
C ALA A 71 12.50 7.49 0.41
N GLU A 72 13.02 7.05 1.56
CA GLU A 72 12.22 6.67 2.71
C GLU A 72 12.32 7.79 3.75
N TRP A 73 11.17 8.27 4.18
CA TRP A 73 11.06 9.33 5.17
C TRP A 73 10.73 8.76 6.53
N HIS A 74 11.62 8.95 7.50
CA HIS A 74 11.49 8.36 8.83
C HIS A 74 10.94 9.38 9.84
N TYR A 75 9.99 8.95 10.67
CA TYR A 75 9.50 9.69 11.84
C TYR A 75 9.78 8.89 13.10
N ASP A 76 10.62 9.38 14.00
CA ASP A 76 11.03 8.62 15.19
C ASP A 76 10.49 9.24 16.50
N PRO A 77 9.56 8.58 17.20
CA PRO A 77 9.09 9.01 18.52
C PRO A 77 10.09 8.76 19.66
N LYS A 78 10.97 7.77 19.52
CA LYS A 78 11.80 7.23 20.62
C LYS A 78 13.26 7.62 20.50
N GLY A 79 13.67 8.17 19.35
CA GLY A 79 15.05 8.37 18.93
C GLY A 79 16.00 8.85 20.02
N VAL A 80 17.08 8.07 20.19
CA VAL A 80 18.33 8.44 20.87
C VAL A 80 19.35 9.03 19.89
N THR A 81 19.05 8.95 18.58
CA THR A 81 19.95 9.29 17.47
C THR A 81 19.76 10.72 16.94
N PHE A 82 18.60 11.34 17.19
CA PHE A 82 18.25 12.68 16.69
C PHE A 82 17.60 13.54 17.78
N GLU A 83 17.90 14.85 17.77
CA GLU A 83 17.44 15.78 18.80
C GLU A 83 15.94 16.09 18.71
N GLN A 84 15.35 15.98 17.51
CA GLN A 84 13.95 16.31 17.24
C GLN A 84 13.14 15.04 17.03
N LYS A 85 12.10 14.84 17.83
CA LYS A 85 11.23 13.66 17.79
C LYS A 85 9.92 14.00 17.08
N ALA A 86 9.42 13.11 16.24
CA ALA A 86 8.18 13.28 15.50
C ALA A 86 7.44 11.95 15.37
N ILE A 87 6.14 12.00 15.07
CA ILE A 87 5.32 10.81 14.84
C ILE A 87 4.66 10.87 13.47
N GLY A 88 4.55 9.72 12.81
CA GLY A 88 4.01 9.61 11.46
C GLY A 88 4.20 8.22 10.83
N GLY A 89 5.16 7.43 11.34
CA GLY A 89 5.61 6.18 10.72
C GLY A 89 6.59 6.47 9.61
N HIS A 90 6.78 5.54 8.67
CA HIS A 90 7.67 5.78 7.53
C HIS A 90 6.88 5.99 6.23
N LEU A 91 7.38 6.91 5.41
CA LEU A 91 6.80 7.22 4.11
C LEU A 91 7.75 6.79 3.00
N ILE A 92 7.23 6.15 1.95
CA ILE A 92 8.00 5.89 0.73
C ILE A 92 7.60 6.91 -0.32
N LEU A 93 8.58 7.61 -0.88
CA LEU A 93 8.39 8.64 -1.90
C LEU A 93 9.02 8.16 -3.21
N LEU A 94 8.22 8.04 -4.27
CA LEU A 94 8.64 7.45 -5.54
C LEU A 94 8.53 8.43 -6.72
N GLY A 95 9.65 8.61 -7.43
CA GLY A 95 9.79 9.49 -8.60
C GLY A 95 10.09 10.94 -8.24
N LEU A 96 10.86 11.17 -7.18
CA LEU A 96 11.35 12.49 -6.80
C LEU A 96 12.27 13.05 -7.90
N GLN A 97 12.21 14.37 -8.11
CA GLN A 97 13.10 15.09 -9.03
C GLN A 97 14.37 15.58 -8.33
N ASN A 98 14.28 15.82 -7.02
CA ASN A 98 15.40 16.19 -6.17
C ASN A 98 15.13 15.74 -4.73
N GLY A 99 16.14 15.19 -4.06
CA GLY A 99 16.10 15.05 -2.61
C GLY A 99 16.25 16.42 -1.95
N GLU A 100 15.60 16.67 -0.81
CA GLU A 100 15.91 17.80 0.10
C GLU A 100 15.60 17.51 1.57
N LYS A 101 16.48 17.93 2.49
CA LYS A 101 16.28 17.73 3.92
C LYS A 101 15.24 18.71 4.43
N ILE A 102 14.08 18.18 4.71
CA ILE A 102 12.98 18.88 5.35
C ILE A 102 12.88 18.29 6.76
N PHE A 103 12.47 19.11 7.71
CA PHE A 103 11.95 18.62 8.97
C PHE A 103 10.47 18.95 8.98
N SER A 104 9.64 18.00 9.41
CA SER A 104 8.20 18.25 9.52
C SER A 104 7.55 17.48 10.66
N GLU A 105 6.81 18.15 11.54
CA GLU A 105 6.15 17.50 12.68
C GLU A 105 5.06 16.49 12.25
N SER A 106 4.56 16.59 11.01
CA SER A 106 3.50 15.72 10.46
C SER A 106 3.86 15.22 9.07
N THR A 107 3.11 14.23 8.56
CA THR A 107 3.36 13.63 7.25
C THR A 107 2.97 14.53 6.08
N TYR A 108 1.96 15.40 6.24
CA TYR A 108 1.37 16.12 5.10
C TYR A 108 2.33 17.07 4.34
N PRO A 109 3.29 17.79 4.97
CA PRO A 109 4.20 18.65 4.22
C PRO A 109 5.14 17.84 3.33
N ILE A 110 5.46 16.62 3.75
CA ILE A 110 6.28 15.67 2.98
C ILE A 110 5.50 15.11 1.80
N PHE A 111 4.23 14.75 1.99
CA PHE A 111 3.33 14.38 0.88
C PHE A 111 3.18 15.52 -0.14
N GLU A 112 2.96 16.76 0.33
CA GLU A 112 2.83 17.93 -0.56
C GLU A 112 4.14 18.25 -1.29
N TRP A 113 5.29 18.09 -0.62
CA TRP A 113 6.61 18.23 -1.24
C TRP A 113 6.83 17.20 -2.35
N ALA A 114 6.54 15.92 -2.09
CA ALA A 114 6.61 14.86 -3.09
C ALA A 114 5.72 15.15 -4.30
N LYS A 115 4.46 15.54 -4.03
CA LYS A 115 3.47 15.86 -5.05
C LYS A 115 3.87 17.04 -5.94
N LYS A 116 4.49 18.09 -5.38
CA LYS A 116 5.01 19.24 -6.16
C LYS A 116 6.07 18.85 -7.19
N GLN A 117 6.78 17.75 -6.95
CA GLN A 117 7.76 17.18 -7.88
C GLN A 117 7.13 16.18 -8.87
N GLY A 118 5.83 15.94 -8.77
CA GLY A 118 5.15 14.89 -9.53
C GLY A 118 5.43 13.48 -9.00
N ALA A 119 6.05 13.33 -7.83
CA ALA A 119 6.22 12.04 -7.18
C ALA A 119 4.91 11.55 -6.57
N ILE A 120 4.84 10.26 -6.26
CA ILE A 120 3.80 9.71 -5.39
C ILE A 120 4.40 9.35 -4.05
N ALA A 121 3.58 9.29 -3.01
CA ALA A 121 4.02 8.83 -1.70
C ALA A 121 2.99 7.87 -1.08
N GLY A 122 3.45 7.04 -0.16
CA GLY A 122 2.64 6.06 0.55
C GLY A 122 3.27 5.66 1.89
N PHE A 123 2.54 4.92 2.71
CA PHE A 123 3.04 4.46 4.01
C PHE A 123 3.72 3.10 3.90
N ALA A 124 4.86 2.94 4.58
CA ALA A 124 5.56 1.67 4.76
C ALA A 124 5.09 0.92 6.02
N HIS A 125 5.63 -0.28 6.21
CA HIS A 125 5.50 -1.08 7.43
C HIS A 125 4.07 -1.31 7.92
N MET A 126 3.12 -1.39 6.98
CA MET A 126 1.70 -1.57 7.32
C MET A 126 1.46 -2.87 8.11
N GLN A 127 2.36 -3.85 8.03
CA GLN A 127 2.31 -5.09 8.81
C GLN A 127 2.48 -4.89 10.32
N TYR A 128 3.03 -3.77 10.76
CA TYR A 128 3.17 -3.45 12.18
C TYR A 128 1.89 -2.85 12.80
N LEU A 129 0.90 -2.52 11.98
CA LEU A 129 -0.41 -2.18 12.51
C LEU A 129 -1.01 -3.39 13.25
N PRO A 130 -1.56 -3.18 14.46
CA PRO A 130 -2.38 -4.20 15.10
C PRO A 130 -3.72 -4.31 14.36
N SER A 131 -4.50 -5.37 14.63
CA SER A 131 -5.88 -5.48 14.13
C SER A 131 -6.82 -4.37 14.63
N GLY A 132 -6.40 -3.59 15.64
CA GLY A 132 -7.12 -2.49 16.26
C GLY A 132 -6.54 -1.11 15.93
N ILE A 133 -6.87 -0.11 16.75
CA ILE A 133 -6.24 1.22 16.69
C ILE A 133 -4.97 1.16 17.54
N PRO A 134 -3.78 1.50 17.00
CA PRO A 134 -2.54 1.52 17.78
C PRO A 134 -2.70 2.36 19.05
N GLN A 135 -2.29 1.82 20.20
CA GLN A 135 -2.37 2.51 21.50
C GLN A 135 -1.00 2.97 22.01
N VAL A 136 0.08 2.43 21.44
CA VAL A 136 1.46 2.71 21.83
C VAL A 136 2.25 3.07 20.59
N LEU A 137 3.17 4.01 20.75
CA LEU A 137 4.05 4.44 19.68
C LEU A 137 5.18 3.43 19.47
N ASP A 138 5.56 3.32 18.21
CA ASP A 138 6.78 2.65 17.77
C ASP A 138 7.42 3.46 16.63
N CYS A 139 8.67 3.16 16.26
CA CYS A 139 9.40 3.85 15.19
C CYS A 139 8.57 4.03 13.92
N CYS A 140 7.86 2.97 13.56
CA CYS A 140 7.51 2.73 12.18
C CYS A 140 5.99 2.69 11.97
N LEU A 141 5.19 2.93 13.01
CA LEU A 141 3.73 2.82 12.95
C LEU A 141 3.13 3.91 12.05
N PRO A 142 2.41 3.55 10.97
CA PRO A 142 1.92 4.49 9.97
C PRO A 142 0.67 5.25 10.43
N LEU A 143 0.74 6.00 11.54
CA LEU A 143 -0.43 6.54 12.25
C LEU A 143 -1.37 7.37 11.37
N GLU A 144 -0.82 8.22 10.49
CA GLU A 144 -1.61 9.15 9.68
C GLU A 144 -2.17 8.54 8.38
N TYR A 145 -2.00 7.22 8.15
CA TYR A 145 -2.51 6.54 6.95
C TYR A 145 -3.99 6.78 6.63
N PRO A 146 -4.93 6.82 7.60
CA PRO A 146 -6.34 7.09 7.31
C PRO A 146 -6.55 8.55 6.90
N VAL A 147 -5.83 9.47 7.52
CA VAL A 147 -5.97 10.91 7.28
C VAL A 147 -5.48 11.24 5.87
N GLU A 148 -4.27 10.83 5.54
CA GLU A 148 -3.65 11.16 4.26
C GLU A 148 -4.27 10.38 3.09
N THR A 149 -4.85 9.20 3.33
CA THR A 149 -5.67 8.52 2.31
C THR A 149 -6.99 9.26 2.07
N ALA A 150 -7.69 9.67 3.14
CA ALA A 150 -8.98 10.36 3.01
C ALA A 150 -8.86 11.73 2.32
N LEU A 151 -7.75 12.43 2.55
CA LEU A 151 -7.46 13.71 1.92
C LEU A 151 -6.84 13.58 0.52
N GLY A 152 -6.59 12.34 0.06
CA GLY A 152 -6.09 12.07 -1.29
C GLY A 152 -4.60 12.36 -1.49
N SER A 153 -3.82 12.44 -0.41
CA SER A 153 -2.37 12.63 -0.45
C SER A 153 -1.64 11.30 -0.65
N SER A 154 -2.08 10.24 0.04
CA SER A 154 -1.46 8.92 -0.01
C SER A 154 -1.91 8.13 -1.24
N ALA A 155 -0.95 7.70 -2.06
CA ALA A 155 -1.20 6.96 -3.30
C ALA A 155 -1.16 5.44 -3.11
N PHE A 156 -0.46 4.93 -2.10
CA PHE A 156 -0.34 3.50 -1.85
C PHE A 156 -0.06 3.17 -0.38
N LEU A 157 -0.26 1.90 -0.04
CA LEU A 157 0.13 1.30 1.23
C LEU A 157 1.10 0.16 0.95
N MET A 158 2.18 0.08 1.72
CA MET A 158 3.23 -0.91 1.55
C MET A 158 3.35 -1.80 2.78
N GLU A 159 3.33 -3.11 2.55
CA GLU A 159 3.86 -4.07 3.50
C GLU A 159 5.28 -4.48 3.11
N ASP A 160 6.08 -4.84 4.10
CA ASP A 160 7.47 -5.24 3.89
C ASP A 160 7.96 -6.18 4.99
N VAL A 161 9.26 -6.48 4.98
CA VAL A 161 9.96 -7.39 5.90
C VAL A 161 9.41 -8.81 5.87
N ASN A 162 8.25 -9.05 6.48
CA ASN A 162 7.54 -10.31 6.46
C ASN A 162 6.13 -10.21 5.90
N GLY A 163 5.52 -9.03 5.78
CA GLY A 163 4.09 -8.85 5.51
C GLY A 163 3.17 -9.35 6.65
N SER A 164 1.89 -8.99 6.62
CA SER A 164 0.89 -9.43 7.61
C SER A 164 -0.54 -9.24 7.10
N ASP A 165 -1.44 -10.13 7.52
CA ASP A 165 -2.87 -9.99 7.23
C ASP A 165 -3.48 -8.71 7.85
N THR A 166 -2.87 -8.13 8.89
CA THR A 166 -3.30 -6.83 9.44
C THR A 166 -3.10 -5.67 8.46
N ALA A 167 -2.07 -5.72 7.61
CA ALA A 167 -1.90 -4.75 6.52
C ALA A 167 -3.04 -4.87 5.50
N ILE A 168 -3.42 -6.11 5.16
CA ILE A 168 -4.53 -6.39 4.24
C ILE A 168 -5.87 -5.97 4.84
N GLU A 169 -6.08 -6.16 6.15
CA GLU A 169 -7.26 -5.64 6.86
C GLU A 169 -7.34 -4.11 6.73
N ALA A 170 -6.26 -3.38 7.01
CA ALA A 170 -6.21 -1.92 6.87
C ALA A 170 -6.52 -1.47 5.43
N TYR A 171 -5.93 -2.15 4.43
CA TYR A 171 -6.20 -1.91 3.02
C TYR A 171 -7.68 -2.12 2.68
N TYR A 172 -8.29 -3.22 3.12
CA TYR A 172 -9.72 -3.51 2.86
C TYR A 172 -10.67 -2.48 3.49
N ARG A 173 -10.37 -2.00 4.70
CA ARG A 173 -11.18 -0.94 5.33
C ARG A 173 -11.23 0.32 4.46
N LEU A 174 -10.09 0.72 3.87
CA LEU A 174 -10.02 1.87 2.96
C LEU A 174 -10.81 1.61 1.67
N LEU A 175 -10.66 0.43 1.07
CA LEU A 175 -11.42 0.05 -0.11
C LEU A 175 -12.93 0.03 0.15
N ASN A 176 -13.36 -0.42 1.33
CA ASN A 176 -14.76 -0.44 1.74
C ASN A 176 -15.35 0.97 1.90
N CYS A 177 -14.52 1.95 2.24
CA CYS A 177 -14.88 3.37 2.25
C CYS A 177 -14.84 4.01 0.84
N GLY A 178 -14.36 3.28 -0.16
CA GLY A 178 -14.29 3.70 -1.56
C GLY A 178 -13.01 4.43 -1.95
N PHE A 179 -12.00 4.44 -1.08
CA PHE A 179 -10.65 4.87 -1.44
C PHE A 179 -9.97 3.79 -2.30
N ARG A 180 -8.99 4.20 -3.10
CA ARG A 180 -8.32 3.32 -4.08
C ARG A 180 -6.79 3.43 -4.02
N PRO A 181 -6.15 3.31 -2.83
CA PRO A 181 -4.69 3.29 -2.77
C PRO A 181 -4.15 2.06 -3.53
N GLY A 182 -2.94 2.16 -4.05
CA GLY A 182 -2.18 0.99 -4.50
C GLY A 182 -1.80 0.09 -3.31
N LEU A 183 -1.62 -1.20 -3.59
CA LEU A 183 -1.07 -2.16 -2.65
C LEU A 183 0.34 -2.55 -3.10
N VAL A 184 1.33 -2.38 -2.23
CA VAL A 184 2.74 -2.60 -2.52
C VAL A 184 3.32 -3.57 -1.49
N ALA A 185 4.22 -4.41 -1.95
CA ALA A 185 5.15 -5.16 -1.11
C ALA A 185 6.60 -4.88 -1.52
N ALA A 186 7.46 -4.74 -0.53
CA ALA A 186 8.90 -4.59 -0.72
C ALA A 186 9.65 -5.41 0.33
N THR A 187 10.96 -5.56 0.16
CA THR A 187 11.76 -6.29 1.15
C THR A 187 12.13 -5.47 2.36
N ASP A 188 12.21 -4.14 2.25
CA ASP A 188 12.87 -3.32 3.28
C ASP A 188 14.30 -3.85 3.57
N PHE A 189 15.04 -4.17 2.50
CA PHE A 189 16.43 -4.60 2.64
C PHE A 189 17.31 -3.42 3.08
N PRO A 190 18.24 -3.58 4.05
CA PRO A 190 18.61 -4.83 4.72
C PRO A 190 17.85 -5.13 6.04
N CYS A 191 16.91 -4.28 6.44
CA CYS A 191 16.17 -4.37 7.70
C CYS A 191 15.35 -5.65 7.87
N ASN A 192 15.07 -6.34 6.77
CA ASN A 192 14.53 -7.70 6.74
C ASN A 192 15.53 -8.82 7.05
N LYS A 193 16.46 -8.62 7.98
CA LYS A 193 17.48 -9.62 8.36
C LYS A 193 18.35 -10.05 7.18
N LEU A 194 18.68 -9.12 6.29
CA LEU A 194 19.51 -9.35 5.10
C LEU A 194 18.94 -10.36 4.10
N GLU A 195 17.64 -10.66 4.15
CA GLU A 195 17.03 -11.48 3.09
C GLU A 195 17.16 -10.76 1.73
N PRO A 196 17.55 -11.47 0.65
CA PRO A 196 17.78 -10.85 -0.65
C PRO A 196 16.61 -9.99 -1.12
N PHE A 197 16.89 -8.82 -1.70
CA PHE A 197 15.82 -8.02 -2.29
C PHE A 197 15.12 -8.82 -3.41
N GLY A 198 13.78 -8.81 -3.39
CA GLY A 198 12.94 -9.64 -4.23
C GLY A 198 12.31 -10.87 -3.55
N THR A 199 12.63 -11.17 -2.27
CA THR A 199 11.88 -12.18 -1.50
C THR A 199 10.43 -11.77 -1.25
N LEU A 200 10.21 -10.47 -1.00
CA LEU A 200 8.94 -9.77 -1.12
C LEU A 200 9.01 -8.78 -2.29
N LEU A 201 8.01 -8.76 -3.16
CA LEU A 201 8.00 -7.85 -4.31
C LEU A 201 6.59 -7.47 -4.77
N THR A 202 6.54 -6.45 -5.62
CA THR A 202 5.34 -6.00 -6.31
C THR A 202 5.50 -6.17 -7.82
N TYR A 203 4.59 -6.93 -8.43
CA TYR A 203 4.36 -6.87 -9.86
C TYR A 203 3.47 -5.67 -10.18
N VAL A 204 3.82 -4.92 -11.22
CA VAL A 204 3.07 -3.74 -11.65
C VAL A 204 2.74 -3.86 -13.13
N GLU A 205 1.46 -3.71 -13.48
CA GLU A 205 1.04 -3.63 -14.88
C GLU A 205 1.39 -2.24 -15.44
N VAL A 206 2.42 -2.22 -16.28
CA VAL A 206 2.85 -1.03 -17.01
C VAL A 206 2.08 -0.94 -18.33
N ARG A 207 1.35 0.16 -18.55
CA ARG A 207 0.66 0.39 -19.81
C ARG A 207 1.64 0.78 -20.92
N GLY A 208 1.47 0.21 -22.10
CA GLY A 208 2.35 0.41 -23.26
C GLY A 208 3.43 -0.65 -23.37
N GLN A 209 4.26 -0.56 -24.42
CA GLN A 209 5.29 -1.58 -24.72
C GLN A 209 6.67 -1.30 -24.10
N ILE A 210 6.86 -0.13 -23.49
CA ILE A 210 8.16 0.31 -22.96
C ILE A 210 8.05 0.53 -21.46
N LEU A 211 8.88 -0.20 -20.70
CA LEU A 211 9.10 0.02 -19.28
C LEU A 211 9.84 1.34 -19.08
N THR A 212 9.29 2.20 -18.23
CA THR A 212 9.96 3.41 -17.74
C THR A 212 9.67 3.52 -16.26
N TYR A 213 10.56 4.16 -15.49
CA TYR A 213 10.32 4.34 -14.07
C TYR A 213 9.00 5.07 -13.81
N ARG A 214 8.72 6.11 -14.60
CA ARG A 214 7.50 6.88 -14.43
C ARG A 214 6.25 6.03 -14.59
N ARG A 215 6.15 5.23 -15.65
CA ARG A 215 4.96 4.39 -15.88
C ARG A 215 4.81 3.27 -14.86
N TRP A 216 5.91 2.79 -14.30
CA TRP A 216 5.89 1.83 -13.19
C TRP A 216 5.28 2.48 -11.94
N VAL A 217 5.73 3.68 -11.56
CA VAL A 217 5.14 4.43 -10.45
C VAL A 217 3.67 4.79 -10.68
N GLU A 218 3.28 5.18 -11.90
CA GLU A 218 1.86 5.41 -12.26
C GLU A 218 1.02 4.12 -12.20
N GLY A 219 1.63 2.95 -12.38
CA GLY A 219 1.00 1.65 -12.17
C GLY A 219 0.69 1.37 -10.72
N ILE A 220 1.63 1.69 -9.83
CA ILE A 220 1.44 1.62 -8.38
C ILE A 220 0.31 2.55 -7.95
N ALA A 221 0.36 3.82 -8.33
CA ALA A 221 -0.65 4.82 -7.96
C ALA A 221 -2.06 4.47 -8.44
N ALA A 222 -2.16 3.74 -9.55
CA ALA A 222 -3.43 3.28 -10.09
C ALA A 222 -3.90 1.93 -9.50
N GLY A 223 -3.17 1.33 -8.55
CA GLY A 223 -3.51 0.03 -7.96
C GLY A 223 -3.41 -1.15 -8.93
N ARG A 224 -2.64 -1.01 -10.02
CA ARG A 224 -2.40 -2.08 -11.00
C ARG A 224 -1.31 -3.04 -10.51
N THR A 225 -1.49 -3.57 -9.32
CA THR A 225 -0.45 -4.29 -8.59
C THR A 225 -0.85 -5.73 -8.28
N VAL A 226 0.15 -6.60 -8.14
CA VAL A 226 0.05 -7.89 -7.45
C VAL A 226 1.26 -8.00 -6.55
N ILE A 227 1.04 -8.14 -5.25
CA ILE A 227 2.13 -8.34 -4.28
C ILE A 227 2.39 -9.84 -4.09
N SER A 228 3.65 -10.20 -3.84
CA SER A 228 4.05 -11.56 -3.52
C SER A 228 5.07 -11.59 -2.38
N ARG A 229 4.77 -12.40 -1.35
CA ARG A 229 5.64 -12.74 -0.23
C ARG A 229 6.54 -13.96 -0.49
N ASN A 230 6.44 -14.56 -1.69
CA ASN A 230 7.29 -15.66 -2.15
C ASN A 230 8.12 -15.28 -3.39
N GLY A 231 8.34 -13.98 -3.59
CA GLY A 231 9.08 -13.42 -4.71
C GLY A 231 8.54 -13.90 -6.06
N HIS A 232 9.46 -14.22 -6.97
CA HIS A 232 9.10 -14.71 -8.31
C HIS A 232 8.61 -16.17 -8.37
N THR A 233 8.37 -16.82 -7.22
CA THR A 233 7.94 -18.21 -7.20
C THR A 233 6.52 -18.37 -7.75
N GLU A 234 5.65 -17.38 -7.56
CA GLU A 234 4.24 -17.46 -7.93
C GLU A 234 3.68 -16.11 -8.38
N PHE A 235 2.54 -16.17 -9.07
CA PHE A 235 1.80 -15.01 -9.53
C PHE A 235 0.30 -15.32 -9.54
N LEU A 236 -0.51 -14.32 -9.18
CA LEU A 236 -1.96 -14.42 -9.19
C LEU A 236 -2.51 -13.45 -10.25
N ASP A 237 -3.11 -14.00 -11.30
CA ASP A 237 -3.80 -13.21 -12.33
C ASP A 237 -5.29 -13.18 -12.03
N LEU A 238 -5.84 -11.98 -11.84
CA LEU A 238 -7.27 -11.74 -11.67
C LEU A 238 -7.80 -11.00 -12.91
N LYS A 239 -8.82 -11.57 -13.55
CA LYS A 239 -9.60 -10.91 -14.59
C LYS A 239 -11.08 -10.93 -14.24
N VAL A 240 -11.74 -9.79 -14.40
CA VAL A 240 -13.20 -9.66 -14.31
C VAL A 240 -13.76 -9.35 -15.70
N ASN A 241 -14.84 -10.02 -16.08
CA ASN A 241 -15.40 -10.00 -17.42
C ASN A 241 -14.33 -10.19 -18.50
N LYS A 242 -13.46 -11.20 -18.30
CA LYS A 242 -12.36 -11.64 -19.17
C LYS A 242 -11.16 -10.70 -19.31
N THR A 243 -11.36 -9.38 -19.25
CA THR A 243 -10.32 -8.40 -19.61
C THR A 243 -9.93 -7.43 -18.50
N VAL A 244 -10.80 -7.18 -17.51
CA VAL A 244 -10.55 -6.13 -16.52
C VAL A 244 -9.63 -6.64 -15.42
N SER A 245 -8.46 -6.02 -15.28
CA SER A 245 -7.43 -6.34 -14.28
C SER A 245 -7.44 -5.38 -13.09
N PRO A 246 -6.78 -5.72 -11.97
CA PRO A 246 -6.53 -4.83 -10.84
C PRO A 246 -6.17 -3.39 -11.24
N GLY A 247 -6.67 -2.42 -10.48
CA GLY A 247 -6.50 -0.99 -10.74
C GLY A 247 -7.44 -0.40 -11.79
N ASN A 248 -8.31 -1.23 -12.38
CA ASN A 248 -9.34 -0.79 -13.32
C ASN A 248 -10.76 -0.95 -12.73
N GLU A 249 -11.75 -0.48 -13.48
CA GLU A 249 -13.13 -0.39 -13.03
C GLU A 249 -14.12 -0.88 -14.10
N ILE A 250 -15.21 -1.50 -13.64
CA ILE A 250 -16.39 -1.85 -14.44
C ILE A 250 -17.54 -0.94 -14.05
N HIS A 251 -18.24 -0.39 -15.04
CA HIS A 251 -19.46 0.39 -14.82
C HIS A 251 -20.70 -0.42 -15.24
N LEU A 252 -21.58 -0.68 -14.28
CA LEU A 252 -22.86 -1.35 -14.50
C LEU A 252 -24.00 -0.34 -14.32
N LYS A 253 -25.00 -0.39 -15.20
CA LYS A 253 -26.20 0.47 -15.08
C LYS A 253 -27.17 -0.03 -14.00
N ARG A 254 -27.14 -1.32 -13.72
CA ARG A 254 -28.01 -2.04 -12.78
C ARG A 254 -27.26 -3.26 -12.25
N ASN A 255 -27.82 -3.90 -11.24
CA ASN A 255 -27.29 -5.15 -10.70
C ASN A 255 -27.21 -6.21 -11.80
N ALA A 256 -26.03 -6.79 -11.97
CA ALA A 256 -25.76 -7.82 -12.96
C ALA A 256 -24.61 -8.72 -12.47
N PRO A 257 -24.59 -10.01 -12.87
CA PRO A 257 -23.45 -10.87 -12.60
C PRO A 257 -22.20 -10.33 -13.32
N VAL A 258 -21.06 -10.45 -12.66
CA VAL A 258 -19.74 -10.33 -13.27
C VAL A 258 -19.04 -11.67 -13.20
N GLU A 259 -18.41 -12.06 -14.31
CA GLU A 259 -17.62 -13.29 -14.36
C GLU A 259 -16.20 -12.99 -13.89
N VAL A 260 -15.64 -13.88 -13.09
CA VAL A 260 -14.34 -13.74 -12.45
C VAL A 260 -13.49 -14.95 -12.81
N ASP A 261 -12.34 -14.68 -13.40
CA ASP A 261 -11.31 -15.66 -13.73
C ASP A 261 -10.08 -15.37 -12.87
N ILE A 262 -9.68 -16.35 -12.05
CA ILE A 262 -8.44 -16.29 -11.29
C ILE A 262 -7.53 -17.41 -11.75
N ARG A 263 -6.27 -17.09 -12.03
CA ARG A 263 -5.23 -18.06 -12.35
C ARG A 263 -4.06 -17.91 -11.40
N TRP A 264 -3.69 -19.02 -10.77
CA TRP A 264 -2.51 -19.10 -9.92
C TRP A 264 -1.41 -19.85 -10.66
N PHE A 265 -0.32 -19.13 -10.93
CA PHE A 265 0.89 -19.63 -11.57
C PHE A 265 1.98 -19.85 -10.54
N SER A 266 2.84 -20.84 -10.78
CA SER A 266 4.01 -21.08 -9.93
C SER A 266 5.18 -21.69 -10.71
N LYS A 267 6.41 -21.31 -10.35
CA LYS A 267 7.66 -21.91 -10.86
C LYS A 267 8.00 -23.25 -10.22
N LYS A 268 7.23 -23.71 -9.23
CA LYS A 268 7.37 -25.03 -8.59
C LYS A 268 6.02 -25.60 -8.17
N ARG A 269 5.96 -26.87 -7.77
CA ARG A 269 4.73 -27.43 -7.18
C ARG A 269 4.41 -26.70 -5.88
N LEU A 270 3.25 -26.07 -5.80
CA LEU A 270 2.72 -25.44 -4.59
C LEU A 270 1.28 -25.89 -4.36
N THR A 271 0.91 -26.08 -3.09
CA THR A 271 -0.46 -26.37 -2.66
C THR A 271 -0.92 -25.27 -1.71
N GLY A 272 -2.17 -24.85 -1.85
CA GLY A 272 -2.73 -23.79 -1.03
C GLY A 272 -4.18 -23.51 -1.39
N LYS A 273 -4.67 -22.35 -0.96
CA LYS A 273 -6.04 -21.91 -1.21
C LYS A 273 -6.03 -20.57 -1.94
N VAL A 274 -6.77 -20.48 -3.04
CA VAL A 274 -7.05 -19.21 -3.72
C VAL A 274 -8.41 -18.72 -3.24
N GLU A 275 -8.48 -17.46 -2.81
CA GLU A 275 -9.70 -16.81 -2.32
C GLU A 275 -10.06 -15.63 -3.23
N LEU A 276 -11.34 -15.54 -3.59
CA LEU A 276 -11.95 -14.34 -4.17
C LEU A 276 -12.59 -13.54 -3.03
N VAL A 277 -12.16 -12.30 -2.88
CA VAL A 277 -12.66 -11.38 -1.85
C VAL A 277 -13.48 -10.29 -2.50
N ARG A 278 -14.66 -10.03 -1.91
CA ARG A 278 -15.53 -8.91 -2.25
C ARG A 278 -15.81 -8.09 -1.01
N ASN A 279 -15.52 -6.78 -1.07
CA ASN A 279 -15.84 -5.85 0.02
C ASN A 279 -15.34 -6.35 1.41
N GLY A 280 -14.14 -6.92 1.44
CA GLY A 280 -13.50 -7.45 2.65
C GLY A 280 -13.94 -8.86 3.06
N THR A 281 -14.89 -9.48 2.37
CA THR A 281 -15.39 -10.84 2.68
C THR A 281 -14.97 -11.84 1.62
N VAL A 282 -14.49 -13.02 2.01
CA VAL A 282 -14.24 -14.13 1.08
C VAL A 282 -15.59 -14.65 0.57
N VAL A 283 -15.84 -14.51 -0.73
CA VAL A 283 -17.13 -14.89 -1.35
C VAL A 283 -17.06 -16.22 -2.09
N ALA A 284 -15.85 -16.66 -2.45
CA ALA A 284 -15.61 -17.97 -3.02
C ALA A 284 -14.12 -18.34 -2.83
N SER A 285 -13.82 -19.63 -2.79
CA SER A 285 -12.45 -20.11 -2.65
C SER A 285 -12.26 -21.47 -3.33
N GLN A 286 -11.03 -21.76 -3.72
CA GLN A 286 -10.63 -23.04 -4.29
C GLN A 286 -9.30 -23.48 -3.69
N GLU A 287 -9.31 -24.62 -3.00
CA GLU A 287 -8.08 -25.32 -2.65
C GLU A 287 -7.52 -26.05 -3.86
N GLY A 288 -6.21 -26.18 -3.93
CA GLY A 288 -5.59 -27.04 -4.92
C GLY A 288 -4.09 -26.86 -5.04
N THR A 289 -3.56 -27.43 -6.11
CA THR A 289 -2.13 -27.45 -6.41
C THR A 289 -1.89 -26.81 -7.76
N THR A 290 -0.86 -25.98 -7.86
CA THR A 290 -0.31 -25.48 -9.13
C THR A 290 1.09 -26.05 -9.37
N THR A 291 1.44 -26.27 -10.63
CA THR A 291 2.80 -26.60 -11.09
C THR A 291 3.17 -25.68 -12.26
N PRO A 292 4.46 -25.62 -12.67
CA PRO A 292 4.89 -24.80 -13.81
C PRO A 292 4.06 -25.01 -15.08
N ASP A 293 3.73 -26.27 -15.38
CA ASP A 293 3.00 -26.64 -16.60
C ASP A 293 1.47 -26.69 -16.40
N SER A 294 0.98 -26.51 -15.17
CA SER A 294 -0.44 -26.61 -14.84
C SER A 294 -0.83 -25.55 -13.80
N PRO A 295 -1.13 -24.32 -14.24
CA PRO A 295 -1.69 -23.28 -13.40
C PRO A 295 -3.04 -23.73 -12.80
N LEU A 296 -3.29 -23.40 -11.54
CA LEU A 296 -4.63 -23.59 -10.98
C LEU A 296 -5.55 -22.52 -11.54
N VAL A 297 -6.66 -22.95 -12.15
CA VAL A 297 -7.68 -22.05 -12.68
C VAL A 297 -8.93 -22.13 -11.80
N PHE A 298 -9.44 -20.97 -11.41
CA PHE A 298 -10.59 -20.80 -10.56
C PHE A 298 -11.57 -19.81 -11.20
N HIS A 299 -12.77 -20.28 -11.51
CA HIS A 299 -13.85 -19.49 -12.10
C HIS A 299 -14.95 -19.23 -11.06
N SER A 300 -15.49 -18.02 -11.06
CA SER A 300 -16.61 -17.64 -10.20
C SER A 300 -17.50 -16.61 -10.88
N SER A 301 -18.77 -16.55 -10.51
CA SER A 301 -19.71 -15.51 -10.94
C SER A 301 -20.23 -14.77 -9.72
N GLN A 302 -20.19 -13.45 -9.74
CA GLN A 302 -20.52 -12.61 -8.60
C GLN A 302 -21.66 -11.65 -8.94
N ASN A 303 -22.76 -11.77 -8.19
CA ASN A 303 -23.86 -10.81 -8.23
C ASN A 303 -23.64 -9.74 -7.17
N LEU A 304 -23.37 -8.51 -7.61
CA LEU A 304 -23.25 -7.35 -6.72
C LEU A 304 -24.59 -6.60 -6.71
N ASP A 305 -25.04 -6.27 -5.50
CA ASP A 305 -26.24 -5.47 -5.25
C ASP A 305 -25.94 -3.98 -5.02
N GLN A 306 -24.66 -3.63 -4.89
CA GLN A 306 -24.15 -2.27 -4.75
C GLN A 306 -22.74 -2.16 -5.35
N SER A 307 -22.28 -0.92 -5.55
CA SER A 307 -20.88 -0.67 -5.91
C SER A 307 -19.92 -1.28 -4.90
N GLY A 308 -18.84 -1.87 -5.40
CA GLY A 308 -17.87 -2.56 -4.57
C GLY A 308 -16.56 -2.80 -5.29
N TRP A 309 -15.80 -3.74 -4.77
CA TRP A 309 -14.53 -4.16 -5.35
C TRP A 309 -14.34 -5.66 -5.20
N LEU A 310 -13.50 -6.21 -6.07
CA LEU A 310 -13.06 -7.61 -6.06
C LEU A 310 -11.54 -7.66 -6.05
N CYS A 311 -10.96 -8.56 -5.25
CA CYS A 311 -9.55 -8.92 -5.36
C CYS A 311 -9.39 -10.42 -5.16
N ALA A 312 -8.23 -10.96 -5.53
CA ALA A 312 -7.88 -12.34 -5.29
C ALA A 312 -6.65 -12.43 -4.38
N ARG A 313 -6.58 -13.47 -3.55
CA ARG A 313 -5.41 -13.76 -2.73
C ARG A 313 -5.09 -15.24 -2.65
N ARG A 314 -3.81 -15.59 -2.62
CA ARG A 314 -3.30 -16.93 -2.32
C ARG A 314 -3.00 -16.99 -0.83
N MET A 315 -3.55 -18.00 -0.16
CA MET A 315 -3.39 -18.24 1.28
C MET A 315 -2.62 -19.55 1.53
N ASP A 316 -1.86 -19.57 2.61
CA ASP A 316 -1.37 -20.78 3.27
C ASP A 316 -1.46 -20.63 4.81
N GLU A 317 -0.84 -21.54 5.56
CA GLU A 317 -0.83 -21.51 7.02
C GLU A 317 -0.17 -20.27 7.64
N LYS A 318 0.57 -19.47 6.86
CA LYS A 318 1.24 -18.24 7.31
C LYS A 318 0.52 -16.96 6.86
N GLY A 319 -0.72 -17.09 6.38
CA GLY A 319 -1.55 -15.99 5.91
C GLY A 319 -1.52 -15.83 4.40
N HIS A 320 -1.77 -14.61 3.91
CA HIS A 320 -1.71 -14.32 2.49
C HIS A 320 -0.27 -14.39 1.97
N GLN A 321 -0.09 -14.78 0.72
CA GLN A 321 1.22 -15.03 0.12
C GLN A 321 1.35 -14.36 -1.24
N CYS A 322 0.24 -14.25 -1.95
CA CYS A 322 0.05 -13.33 -3.05
C CYS A 322 -1.28 -12.61 -2.88
N HIS A 323 -1.35 -11.36 -3.30
CA HIS A 323 -2.57 -10.56 -3.21
C HIS A 323 -2.63 -9.59 -4.38
N THR A 324 -3.75 -9.55 -5.10
CA THR A 324 -3.96 -8.59 -6.18
C THR A 324 -4.47 -7.24 -5.66
N GLY A 325 -4.08 -6.15 -6.31
CA GLY A 325 -4.87 -4.92 -6.25
C GLY A 325 -6.35 -5.16 -6.59
N ALA A 326 -7.18 -4.17 -6.32
CA ALA A 326 -8.62 -4.32 -6.47
C ALA A 326 -9.10 -4.01 -7.90
N VAL A 327 -10.07 -4.77 -8.39
CA VAL A 327 -10.93 -4.39 -9.51
C VAL A 327 -12.19 -3.73 -8.93
N PHE A 328 -12.49 -2.51 -9.34
CA PHE A 328 -13.67 -1.79 -8.85
C PHE A 328 -14.89 -2.04 -9.72
N ILE A 329 -16.06 -2.06 -9.10
CA ILE A 329 -17.35 -2.22 -9.78
C ILE A 329 -18.25 -1.07 -9.32
N THR A 330 -18.56 -0.17 -10.22
CA THR A 330 -19.49 0.94 -9.97
C THR A 330 -20.84 0.63 -10.58
N ILE A 331 -21.86 0.53 -9.73
CA ILE A 331 -23.25 0.32 -10.11
C ILE A 331 -23.99 1.66 -10.04
N ASN A 332 -24.68 2.02 -11.11
CA ASN A 332 -25.51 3.23 -11.20
C ASN A 332 -24.78 4.51 -10.77
N LYS A 333 -23.47 4.60 -11.06
CA LYS A 333 -22.60 5.72 -10.67
C LYS A 333 -22.52 5.97 -9.16
N ALA A 334 -22.99 5.04 -8.33
CA ALA A 334 -22.89 5.15 -6.88
C ALA A 334 -21.45 4.86 -6.44
N PRO A 335 -20.91 5.58 -5.45
CA PRO A 335 -19.58 5.28 -4.92
C PRO A 335 -19.61 3.96 -4.13
N VAL A 336 -18.43 3.37 -3.91
CA VAL A 336 -18.30 2.22 -3.01
C VAL A 336 -18.54 2.67 -1.57
N ARG A 337 -19.54 2.07 -0.92
CA ARG A 337 -19.95 2.33 0.47
C ARG A 337 -20.26 1.01 1.19
N ALA A 338 -19.28 0.12 1.15
CA ALA A 338 -19.45 -1.28 1.47
C ALA A 338 -19.65 -1.58 2.97
N SER A 339 -19.17 -0.70 3.86
CA SER A 339 -19.14 -0.96 5.30
C SER A 339 -19.32 0.32 6.11
N VAL A 340 -20.38 0.37 6.93
CA VAL A 340 -20.59 1.46 7.90
C VAL A 340 -19.54 1.33 9.01
N GLU A 341 -19.27 0.09 9.40
CA GLU A 341 -18.40 -0.29 10.51
C GLU A 341 -16.94 0.12 10.24
N ASP A 342 -16.48 0.04 9.00
CA ASP A 342 -15.12 0.47 8.62
C ASP A 342 -14.98 2.00 8.57
N ALA A 343 -15.99 2.70 8.07
CA ALA A 343 -16.01 4.16 8.14
C ALA A 343 -16.02 4.62 9.61
N GLN A 344 -16.81 3.97 10.47
CA GLN A 344 -16.82 4.24 11.91
C GLN A 344 -15.50 3.87 12.60
N TYR A 345 -14.81 2.82 12.14
CA TYR A 345 -13.47 2.49 12.64
C TYR A 345 -12.51 3.66 12.40
N PHE A 346 -12.48 4.25 11.21
CA PHE A 346 -11.61 5.40 10.93
C PHE A 346 -12.02 6.67 11.68
N ILE A 347 -13.31 6.88 11.94
CA ILE A 347 -13.76 7.97 12.81
C ILE A 347 -13.15 7.80 14.20
N ARG A 348 -13.24 6.59 14.79
CA ARG A 348 -12.63 6.29 16.10
C ARG A 348 -11.11 6.38 16.07
N PHE A 349 -10.48 5.96 14.98
CA PHE A 349 -9.04 6.08 14.79
C PHE A 349 -8.61 7.54 14.86
N ILE A 350 -9.27 8.41 14.08
CA ILE A 350 -8.95 9.85 14.06
C ILE A 350 -9.30 10.52 15.39
N ASP A 351 -10.35 10.09 16.07
CA ASP A 351 -10.67 10.57 17.43
C ASP A 351 -9.56 10.24 18.42
N HIS A 352 -9.03 9.02 18.37
CA HIS A 352 -7.88 8.62 19.17
C HIS A 352 -6.64 9.47 18.86
N LEU A 353 -6.30 9.67 17.57
CA LEU A 353 -5.18 10.54 17.20
C LEU A 353 -5.39 11.98 17.70
N THR A 354 -6.60 12.49 17.56
CA THR A 354 -6.98 13.85 17.99
C THR A 354 -6.80 14.01 19.49
N GLU A 355 -7.30 13.06 20.29
CA GLU A 355 -7.13 13.05 21.74
C GLU A 355 -5.65 12.97 22.11
N ALA A 356 -4.90 12.05 21.49
CA ALA A 356 -3.50 11.81 21.82
C ALA A 356 -2.60 13.02 21.56
N ILE A 357 -2.84 13.80 20.50
CA ILE A 357 -2.00 14.97 20.17
C ILE A 357 -2.52 16.29 20.77
N SER A 358 -3.76 16.33 21.26
CA SER A 358 -4.36 17.53 21.89
C SER A 358 -3.63 17.93 23.18
N PRO A 359 -3.72 19.20 23.65
CA PRO A 359 -3.11 19.61 24.91
C PRO A 359 -3.45 18.66 26.08
N GLY A 360 -2.42 18.10 26.72
CA GLY A 360 -2.58 17.13 27.81
C GLY A 360 -2.66 15.66 27.37
N GLY A 361 -2.74 15.38 26.06
CA GLY A 361 -2.64 14.03 25.51
C GLY A 361 -1.20 13.49 25.50
N GLU A 362 -1.08 12.17 25.55
CA GLU A 362 0.18 11.42 25.66
C GLU A 362 1.19 11.74 24.54
N TRP A 363 0.71 12.16 23.36
CA TRP A 363 1.52 12.42 22.16
C TRP A 363 1.59 13.91 21.82
N SER A 364 1.07 14.78 22.67
CA SER A 364 1.03 16.23 22.44
C SER A 364 2.41 16.87 22.31
N GLN A 365 3.42 16.28 22.97
CA GLN A 365 4.81 16.71 22.92
C GLN A 365 5.47 16.60 21.53
N TYR A 366 4.92 15.82 20.60
CA TYR A 366 5.46 15.67 19.25
C TYR A 366 4.98 16.74 18.27
N PHE A 367 4.06 17.63 18.70
CA PHE A 367 3.55 18.74 17.90
C PHE A 367 3.67 20.08 18.65
N PRO A 368 4.89 20.54 18.97
CA PRO A 368 5.08 21.80 19.67
C PRO A 368 4.70 23.03 18.84
N HIS A 369 4.70 22.96 17.50
CA HIS A 369 4.43 24.12 16.64
C HIS A 369 3.19 23.96 15.75
N ASP A 370 3.00 22.82 15.09
CA ASP A 370 2.03 22.67 13.99
C ASP A 370 0.71 21.99 14.40
N ARG A 371 0.49 21.76 15.69
CA ARG A 371 -0.65 20.98 16.20
C ARG A 371 -2.00 21.42 15.67
N ASP A 372 -2.28 22.73 15.63
CA ASP A 372 -3.60 23.22 15.20
C ASP A 372 -3.86 22.95 13.71
N ALA A 373 -2.83 23.00 12.88
CA ALA A 373 -2.91 22.64 11.47
C ALA A 373 -3.18 21.13 11.31
N VAL A 374 -2.46 20.29 12.06
CA VAL A 374 -2.66 18.83 12.08
C VAL A 374 -4.06 18.46 12.55
N LEU A 375 -4.53 19.02 13.66
CA LEU A 375 -5.90 18.84 14.16
C LEU A 375 -6.94 19.34 13.14
N GLY A 376 -6.63 20.38 12.37
CA GLY A 376 -7.45 20.84 11.24
C GLY A 376 -7.63 19.76 10.17
N ARG A 377 -6.55 19.11 9.77
CA ARG A 377 -6.57 17.99 8.80
C ARG A 377 -7.33 16.79 9.34
N TYR A 378 -7.13 16.45 10.62
CA TYR A 378 -7.86 15.36 11.27
C TYR A 378 -9.38 15.61 11.23
N ARG A 379 -9.82 16.84 11.54
CA ARG A 379 -11.24 17.22 11.40
C ARG A 379 -11.77 17.05 9.98
N GLN A 380 -10.99 17.45 8.96
CA GLN A 380 -11.39 17.29 7.56
C GLN A 380 -11.51 15.81 7.16
N ALA A 381 -10.51 14.99 7.48
CA ALA A 381 -10.54 13.55 7.20
C ALA A 381 -11.71 12.87 7.94
N LYS A 382 -11.91 13.19 9.22
CA LYS A 382 -13.05 12.67 10.02
C LYS A 382 -14.39 13.00 9.38
N ALA A 383 -14.57 14.23 8.88
CA ALA A 383 -15.80 14.63 8.21
C ALA A 383 -16.08 13.81 6.94
N ILE A 384 -15.04 13.44 6.19
CA ILE A 384 -15.16 12.55 5.02
C ILE A 384 -15.66 11.16 5.47
N TYR A 385 -15.05 10.57 6.50
CA TYR A 385 -15.49 9.26 7.02
C TYR A 385 -16.90 9.31 7.62
N GLN A 386 -17.28 10.40 8.31
CA GLN A 386 -18.65 10.60 8.80
C GLN A 386 -19.66 10.61 7.66
N LYS A 387 -19.36 11.34 6.58
CA LYS A 387 -20.20 11.34 5.37
C LYS A 387 -20.31 9.94 4.76
N ILE A 388 -19.19 9.22 4.63
CA ILE A 388 -19.16 7.85 4.11
C ILE A 388 -20.01 6.91 4.99
N ALA A 389 -19.92 7.01 6.31
CA ALA A 389 -20.70 6.20 7.24
C ALA A 389 -22.21 6.44 7.09
N THR A 390 -22.64 7.69 6.93
CA THR A 390 -24.05 8.04 6.65
C THR A 390 -24.50 7.47 5.30
N GLU A 391 -23.72 7.65 4.24
CA GLU A 391 -24.04 7.14 2.89
C GLU A 391 -24.11 5.61 2.86
N ALA A 392 -23.19 4.92 3.55
CA ALA A 392 -23.19 3.46 3.69
C ALA A 392 -24.42 2.94 4.44
N LYS A 393 -24.85 3.65 5.49
CA LYS A 393 -26.05 3.29 6.25
C LYS A 393 -27.30 3.39 5.37
N THR A 394 -27.46 4.50 4.64
CA THR A 394 -28.57 4.67 3.69
C THR A 394 -28.55 3.61 2.60
N THR A 395 -27.37 3.26 2.08
CA THR A 395 -27.22 2.19 1.07
C THR A 395 -27.69 0.86 1.63
N LYS A 396 -27.28 0.49 2.84
CA LYS A 396 -27.69 -0.75 3.52
C LYS A 396 -29.20 -0.80 3.75
N GLU A 397 -29.81 0.30 4.20
CA GLU A 397 -31.26 0.40 4.42
C GLU A 397 -32.04 0.23 3.11
N HIS A 398 -31.61 0.89 2.02
CA HIS A 398 -32.24 0.71 0.71
C HIS A 398 -32.16 -0.73 0.20
N LEU A 399 -31.02 -1.40 0.38
CA LEU A 399 -30.85 -2.80 -0.03
C LEU A 399 -31.76 -3.75 0.76
N LEU A 400 -31.96 -3.50 2.06
CA LEU A 400 -32.87 -4.28 2.89
C LEU A 400 -34.32 -4.14 2.40
N VAL A 401 -34.78 -2.91 2.15
CA VAL A 401 -36.13 -2.66 1.61
C VAL A 401 -36.33 -3.26 0.22
N ALA A 402 -35.32 -3.17 -0.66
CA ALA A 402 -35.37 -3.78 -2.00
C ALA A 402 -35.55 -5.30 -1.93
N ARG A 403 -34.82 -5.97 -1.03
CA ARG A 403 -34.93 -7.43 -0.81
C ARG A 403 -36.29 -7.82 -0.24
N GLU A 404 -36.84 -7.05 0.69
CA GLU A 404 -38.18 -7.31 1.26
C GLU A 404 -39.31 -7.09 0.26
N THR A 405 -39.15 -6.15 -0.68
CA THR A 405 -40.19 -5.78 -1.66
C THR A 405 -40.06 -6.49 -3.01
N GLY A 406 -38.99 -7.27 -3.23
CA GLY A 406 -38.73 -7.98 -4.48
C GLY A 406 -38.43 -7.05 -5.68
N LYS A 407 -38.13 -5.78 -5.43
CA LYS A 407 -37.78 -4.78 -6.45
C LYS A 407 -36.26 -4.64 -6.50
N ASN A 408 -35.65 -5.13 -7.59
CA ASN A 408 -34.21 -4.97 -7.87
C ASN A 408 -33.90 -3.70 -8.66
#